data_AF-A0A834NNP0-F1
#
_entry.id   AF-A0A834NNP0-F1
#
_cell.length_a   1.000
_cell.length_b   1.000
_cell.length_c   1.000
_cell.angle_alpha   90.00
_cell.angle_beta   90.00
_cell.angle_gamma   90.00
#
_symmetry.space_group_name_H-M   'P 1'
#
loop_
_entity.id
_entity.type
_entity.pdbx_description
1 polymer ?
#
loop_
_entity_poly.entity_id
_entity_poly.type
_entity_poly.pdbx_seq_one_letter_code
_entity_poly.pdbx_strand_id
1 'polypeptide(L)'
;MITTVIRKDILPGRILYYILLLLAITRSSYSVRCNRIIDGTTRPRSNAEEKYYFFMTLYNRTDIVYAYMPDTKYTVTIMSKSPGLTPRKFTRFLISAETESDSEIVDIGVFDIMDESISKFADQCANAVVEISEVPKERVSVAWTSPSEGSGCILIRATILETPDTWYMDDSNLVLNICQDIKAEADDQGLVLPECCACDEAKYEVTFEGLWSRNTHPKDFPSKGWLIRFSDVIGASHTVDYRFWIYDGMASIGLKQVAELGSTRRLESELKDQSEHIRTIIKARGISYPNVTGRTFAVFRVDRKHHLMSLVSMIDPSPDWIVGVSGLELCLTNCSWIEHKELNLYPYDAGTDDGITYLSPNSPTEPQEPIRRITSNYPNDSRSPFYDPSGLDMKPLAKLYLNRQRLYEKTCNDLPTEITDTEACRVTSWGDWSECTVTCGKGSKLRQRHYRNETAAIANKCNTSLTDRTTCYGDLQW
;
A
#
# COMPACT_ATOMS: atom_id res chain seq x y z
N MET A 1 -36.19 65.42 50.08
CA MET A 1 -35.47 66.72 50.08
C MET A 1 -34.23 66.54 50.95
N ILE A 2 -33.01 66.89 50.59
CA ILE A 2 -32.45 67.61 49.45
C ILE A 2 -30.94 67.25 49.42
N THR A 3 -30.49 66.88 48.21
CA THR A 3 -29.14 66.94 47.60
C THR A 3 -27.85 66.81 48.41
N THR A 4 -27.02 65.87 47.95
CA THR A 4 -25.56 65.86 48.07
C THR A 4 -24.97 65.95 46.65
N VAL A 5 -23.95 66.79 46.48
CA VAL A 5 -23.22 67.06 45.22
C VAL A 5 -22.14 65.98 45.02
N ILE A 6 -21.85 65.59 43.76
CA ILE A 6 -20.49 65.55 43.12
C ILE A 6 -20.47 64.71 41.82
N ARG A 7 -20.00 65.38 40.74
CA ARG A 7 -19.28 64.96 39.50
C ARG A 7 -19.77 63.84 38.57
N LYS A 8 -19.89 64.22 37.29
CA LYS A 8 -19.57 63.54 35.99
C LYS A 8 -20.48 64.21 34.93
N ASP A 9 -20.16 64.54 33.68
CA ASP A 9 -19.22 64.06 32.67
C ASP A 9 -18.98 65.18 31.62
N ILE A 10 -17.84 65.15 30.92
CA ILE A 10 -17.59 65.95 29.71
C ILE A 10 -17.60 64.99 28.50
N LEU A 11 -18.44 65.29 27.52
CA LEU A 11 -18.53 64.69 26.17
C LEU A 11 -18.63 65.87 25.15
N PRO A 12 -18.44 65.67 23.83
CA PRO A 12 -17.32 65.02 23.15
C PRO A 12 -16.81 65.86 21.95
N GLY A 13 -15.50 65.85 21.69
CA GLY A 13 -14.92 66.42 20.48
C GLY A 13 -14.88 65.40 19.33
N ARG A 14 -15.85 65.46 18.42
CA ARG A 14 -15.73 64.91 17.06
C ARG A 14 -14.94 65.91 16.20
N ILE A 15 -14.23 65.40 15.20
CA ILE A 15 -13.41 66.08 14.18
C ILE A 15 -11.89 66.05 14.49
N LEU A 16 -11.29 64.85 14.42
CA LEU A 16 -9.92 64.64 13.89
C LEU A 16 -9.63 63.12 13.80
N TYR A 17 -10.25 62.40 12.85
CA TYR A 17 -9.95 60.96 12.68
C TYR A 17 -9.99 60.44 11.23
N TYR A 18 -9.84 61.31 10.22
CA TYR A 18 -9.96 60.83 8.82
C TYR A 18 -8.88 61.25 7.83
N ILE A 19 -7.78 61.92 8.24
CA ILE A 19 -6.72 62.29 7.27
C ILE A 19 -5.32 62.18 7.89
N LEU A 20 -4.97 61.02 8.45
CA LEU A 20 -3.57 60.64 8.74
C LEU A 20 -3.39 59.11 8.67
N LEU A 21 -4.11 58.49 7.73
CA LEU A 21 -4.01 57.08 7.37
C LEU A 21 -3.29 57.00 6.02
N LEU A 22 -2.06 57.53 5.95
CA LEU A 22 -1.18 57.50 4.78
C LEU A 22 0.29 57.70 5.22
N LEU A 23 0.72 56.94 6.23
CA LEU A 23 2.14 56.65 6.46
C LEU A 23 2.36 55.17 6.15
N ALA A 24 2.89 54.98 4.95
CA ALA A 24 3.47 53.79 4.35
C ALA A 24 3.73 52.60 5.28
N ILE A 25 2.77 51.68 5.34
CA ILE A 25 3.10 50.26 5.42
C ILE A 25 3.37 49.86 3.97
N THR A 26 4.65 49.75 3.61
CA THR A 26 5.04 48.97 2.43
C THR A 26 4.60 47.53 2.69
N ARG A 27 3.40 47.18 2.23
CA ARG A 27 3.01 45.78 2.04
C ARG A 27 3.97 45.24 1.00
N SER A 28 4.96 44.46 1.41
CA SER A 28 5.63 43.56 0.48
C SER A 28 4.56 42.64 -0.08
N SER A 29 4.32 42.73 -1.37
CA SER A 29 3.48 41.77 -2.08
C SER A 29 4.01 40.37 -1.81
N TYR A 30 3.25 39.55 -1.09
CA TYR A 30 3.52 38.11 -1.00
C TYR A 30 3.24 37.54 -2.41
N SER A 31 4.29 37.33 -3.19
CA SER A 31 4.20 36.51 -4.39
C SER A 31 4.06 35.06 -3.95
N VAL A 32 2.91 34.43 -4.23
CA VAL A 32 2.68 32.98 -4.00
C VAL A 32 3.60 32.13 -4.88
N ARG A 33 4.10 32.70 -5.99
CA ARG A 33 5.22 32.12 -6.73
C ARG A 33 6.52 32.51 -6.08
N CYS A 34 7.21 31.52 -5.54
CA CYS A 34 8.56 31.71 -5.06
C CYS A 34 9.50 32.01 -6.22
N ASN A 35 10.39 32.96 -6.01
CA ASN A 35 11.51 33.12 -6.93
C ASN A 35 12.41 31.89 -6.77
N ARG A 36 12.44 31.04 -7.81
CA ARG A 36 13.22 29.80 -7.83
C ARG A 36 14.65 30.01 -8.32
N ILE A 37 14.99 31.22 -8.76
CA ILE A 37 16.35 31.57 -9.17
C ILE A 37 17.24 31.62 -7.93
N ILE A 38 18.29 30.81 -7.94
CA ILE A 38 19.31 30.79 -6.88
C ILE A 38 20.24 32.00 -7.05
N ASP A 39 20.44 32.75 -5.97
CA ASP A 39 21.35 33.90 -5.94
C ASP A 39 22.79 33.50 -6.28
N GLY A 40 23.49 34.32 -7.07
CA GLY A 40 24.88 34.10 -7.47
C GLY A 40 25.06 33.46 -8.84
N THR A 41 23.99 33.33 -9.64
CA THR A 41 24.08 32.89 -11.04
C THR A 41 24.57 34.02 -11.95
N THR A 42 25.52 33.73 -12.85
CA THR A 42 26.19 34.71 -13.71
C THR A 42 25.82 34.58 -15.19
N ARG A 43 25.37 33.39 -15.60
CA ARG A 43 24.99 33.05 -16.99
C ARG A 43 23.54 32.63 -17.10
N PRO A 44 22.96 32.60 -18.31
CA PRO A 44 21.66 31.96 -18.56
C PRO A 44 21.67 30.47 -18.17
N ARG A 45 20.50 29.92 -17.85
CA ARG A 45 20.34 28.51 -17.47
C ARG A 45 20.87 27.56 -18.54
N SER A 46 21.48 26.48 -18.08
CA SER A 46 21.89 25.34 -18.91
C SER A 46 20.75 24.32 -19.03
N ASN A 47 20.82 23.43 -20.02
CA ASN A 47 19.88 22.31 -20.16
C ASN A 47 20.27 21.15 -19.22
N ALA A 48 19.32 20.69 -18.41
CA ALA A 48 19.45 19.58 -17.46
C ALA A 48 19.22 18.19 -18.06
N GLU A 49 18.74 18.10 -19.31
CA GLU A 49 18.39 16.85 -19.98
C GLU A 49 19.54 15.84 -19.89
N GLU A 50 19.21 14.60 -19.50
CA GLU A 50 20.17 13.51 -19.25
C GLU A 50 21.23 13.74 -18.16
N LYS A 51 21.15 14.80 -17.34
CA LYS A 51 22.12 15.05 -16.25
C LYS A 51 21.58 14.71 -14.86
N TYR A 52 20.28 14.89 -14.67
CA TYR A 52 19.61 14.69 -13.38
C TYR A 52 18.30 13.94 -13.57
N TYR A 53 17.94 13.16 -12.55
CA TYR A 53 16.64 12.55 -12.37
C TYR A 53 15.91 13.22 -11.21
N PHE A 54 14.67 13.59 -11.46
CA PHE A 54 13.76 14.08 -10.45
C PHE A 54 12.53 13.18 -10.43
N PHE A 55 12.28 12.52 -9.30
CA PHE A 55 11.23 11.52 -9.18
C PHE A 55 10.66 11.48 -7.75
N MET A 56 9.48 10.88 -7.63
CA MET A 56 8.76 10.72 -6.37
C MET A 56 8.56 9.23 -6.09
N THR A 57 8.67 8.81 -4.83
CA THR A 57 8.32 7.47 -4.35
C THR A 57 7.37 7.59 -3.16
N LEU A 58 6.64 6.51 -2.83
CA LEU A 58 5.97 6.44 -1.54
C LEU A 58 7.00 6.52 -0.41
N TYR A 59 6.63 7.14 0.72
CA TYR A 59 7.53 7.27 1.86
C TYR A 59 8.03 5.90 2.32
N ASN A 60 9.35 5.75 2.47
CA ASN A 60 10.05 4.48 2.78
C ASN A 60 9.85 3.35 1.74
N ARG A 61 9.47 3.65 0.50
CA ARG A 61 9.40 2.69 -0.62
C ARG A 61 10.35 3.08 -1.74
N THR A 62 10.66 2.12 -2.61
CA THR A 62 11.57 2.29 -3.76
C THR A 62 10.86 2.53 -5.08
N ASP A 63 9.57 2.21 -5.16
CA ASP A 63 8.80 2.30 -6.40
C ASP A 63 8.47 3.75 -6.74
N ILE A 64 8.74 4.13 -7.99
CA ILE A 64 8.48 5.48 -8.50
C ILE A 64 6.98 5.62 -8.77
N VAL A 65 6.42 6.72 -8.28
CA VAL A 65 5.01 7.09 -8.47
C VAL A 65 4.91 8.35 -9.34
N TYR A 66 3.83 8.42 -10.12
CA TYR A 66 3.58 9.52 -11.08
C TYR A 66 2.31 10.32 -10.75
N ALA A 67 1.65 9.98 -9.65
CA ALA A 67 0.42 10.61 -9.19
C ALA A 67 0.35 10.51 -7.66
N TYR A 68 -0.53 11.29 -7.01
CA TYR A 68 -0.64 11.35 -5.55
C TYR A 68 -2.02 10.89 -5.04
N MET A 69 -2.02 10.13 -3.95
CA MET A 69 -3.14 10.02 -3.00
C MET A 69 -3.23 11.26 -2.12
N PRO A 70 -4.42 11.79 -1.80
CA PRO A 70 -4.57 12.89 -0.85
C PRO A 70 -3.94 12.61 0.52
N ASP A 71 -3.46 13.65 1.19
CA ASP A 71 -2.95 13.62 2.58
C ASP A 71 -1.89 12.53 2.86
N THR A 72 -1.13 12.15 1.84
CA THR A 72 -0.20 11.00 1.87
C THR A 72 1.24 11.48 1.79
N LYS A 73 2.12 10.84 2.56
CA LYS A 73 3.54 11.20 2.60
C LYS A 73 4.33 10.48 1.49
N TYR A 74 5.13 11.25 0.76
CA TYR A 74 6.02 10.81 -0.31
C TYR A 74 7.46 11.24 -0.05
N THR A 75 8.39 10.64 -0.78
CA THR A 75 9.78 11.07 -0.85
C THR A 75 10.07 11.60 -2.26
N VAL A 76 10.44 12.88 -2.36
CA VAL A 76 10.82 13.53 -3.61
C VAL A 76 12.34 13.59 -3.67
N THR A 77 12.94 13.06 -4.74
CA THR A 77 14.39 12.90 -4.85
C THR A 77 14.96 13.52 -6.11
N ILE A 78 16.01 14.32 -5.94
CA ILE A 78 16.92 14.72 -7.02
C ILE A 78 18.12 13.78 -6.98
N MET A 79 18.51 13.22 -8.11
CA MET A 79 19.67 12.35 -8.24
C MET A 79 20.45 12.63 -9.52
N SER A 80 21.78 12.67 -9.45
CA SER A 80 22.63 12.78 -10.64
C SER A 80 22.56 11.52 -11.52
N LYS A 81 22.46 11.71 -12.84
CA LYS A 81 22.58 10.65 -13.85
C LYS A 81 24.06 10.58 -14.23
N SER A 82 24.77 9.55 -13.77
CA SER A 82 26.22 9.43 -13.97
C SER A 82 26.56 8.27 -14.91
N PRO A 83 26.86 8.54 -16.20
CA PRO A 83 27.30 7.52 -17.16
C PRO A 83 28.82 7.27 -17.19
N GLY A 84 29.60 7.76 -16.20
CA GLY A 84 31.08 7.67 -16.19
C GLY A 84 31.70 7.45 -14.79
N LEU A 85 33.04 7.37 -14.71
CA LEU A 85 33.80 7.06 -13.48
C LEU A 85 33.65 8.07 -12.33
N THR A 86 33.24 9.31 -12.60
CA THR A 86 33.04 10.36 -11.58
C THR A 86 31.60 10.87 -11.62
N PRO A 87 30.83 10.73 -10.52
CA PRO A 87 29.45 11.17 -10.50
C PRO A 87 29.33 12.69 -10.53
N ARG A 88 28.33 13.21 -11.25
CA ARG A 88 28.04 14.65 -11.30
C ARG A 88 27.53 15.13 -9.94
N LYS A 89 27.97 16.31 -9.50
CA LYS A 89 27.62 16.87 -8.20
C LYS A 89 27.08 18.28 -8.32
N PHE A 90 26.14 18.62 -7.46
CA PHE A 90 25.59 19.96 -7.29
C PHE A 90 25.84 20.47 -5.87
N THR A 91 25.97 21.78 -5.71
CA THR A 91 26.28 22.40 -4.42
C THR A 91 25.02 22.97 -3.78
N ARG A 92 24.15 23.60 -4.57
CA ARG A 92 22.91 24.25 -4.13
C ARG A 92 21.70 23.73 -4.87
N PHE A 93 20.55 23.73 -4.22
CA PHE A 93 19.30 23.26 -4.79
C PHE A 93 18.11 24.00 -4.18
N LEU A 94 17.01 24.06 -4.92
CA LEU A 94 15.73 24.56 -4.42
C LEU A 94 14.61 23.65 -4.92
N ILE A 95 13.81 23.11 -4.00
CA ILE A 95 12.61 22.33 -4.31
C ILE A 95 11.38 23.10 -3.81
N SER A 96 10.41 23.30 -4.68
CA SER A 96 9.16 24.00 -4.36
C SER A 96 7.97 23.37 -5.09
N ALA A 97 6.77 23.54 -4.55
CA ALA A 97 5.52 23.13 -5.19
C ALA A 97 4.73 24.37 -5.66
N GLU A 98 4.05 24.28 -6.80
CA GLU A 98 3.14 25.32 -7.28
C GLU A 98 2.00 24.73 -8.14
N THR A 99 0.96 25.52 -8.40
CA THR A 99 -0.17 25.16 -9.28
C THR A 99 -0.07 25.84 -10.64
N GLU A 100 -0.76 25.31 -11.65
CA GLU A 100 -0.91 25.98 -12.94
C GLU A 100 -1.83 27.21 -12.88
N SER A 101 -2.80 27.24 -11.95
CA SER A 101 -3.73 28.36 -11.78
C SER A 101 -3.19 29.42 -10.80
N ASP A 102 -3.35 30.70 -11.15
CA ASP A 102 -3.00 31.88 -10.32
C ASP A 102 -4.03 32.15 -9.18
N SER A 103 -4.89 31.18 -8.85
CA SER A 103 -5.91 31.33 -7.81
C SER A 103 -5.29 31.17 -6.41
N GLU A 104 -5.44 32.20 -5.57
CA GLU A 104 -4.57 32.49 -4.41
C GLU A 104 -4.67 31.57 -3.18
N ILE A 105 -5.46 30.48 -3.18
CA ILE A 105 -5.47 29.52 -2.05
C ILE A 105 -5.77 28.12 -2.58
N VAL A 106 -4.74 27.42 -3.05
CA VAL A 106 -4.82 26.00 -3.34
C VAL A 106 -3.86 25.29 -2.40
N ASP A 107 -4.34 24.24 -1.74
CA ASP A 107 -3.49 23.35 -0.95
C ASP A 107 -2.53 22.64 -1.92
N ILE A 108 -1.23 22.91 -1.77
CA ILE A 108 -0.16 22.36 -2.62
C ILE A 108 0.63 21.25 -1.92
N GLY A 109 0.15 20.82 -0.75
CA GLY A 109 0.87 19.92 0.14
C GLY A 109 1.98 20.63 0.91
N VAL A 110 2.65 19.89 1.79
CA VAL A 110 3.64 20.43 2.73
C VAL A 110 4.93 19.62 2.65
N PHE A 111 6.07 20.31 2.47
CA PHE A 111 7.38 19.68 2.55
C PHE A 111 7.81 19.48 4.00
N ASP A 112 8.60 18.43 4.21
CA ASP A 112 9.22 18.08 5.49
C ASP A 112 10.68 17.68 5.25
N ILE A 113 11.56 18.05 6.18
CA ILE A 113 13.00 17.86 6.04
C ILE A 113 13.37 16.44 6.45
N MET A 114 14.03 15.69 5.56
CA MET A 114 14.52 14.34 5.87
C MET A 114 15.94 14.35 6.45
N ASP A 115 16.79 15.27 5.97
CA ASP A 115 18.18 15.41 6.41
C ASP A 115 18.49 16.88 6.71
N GLU A 116 18.43 17.22 7.99
CA GLU A 116 18.69 18.57 8.52
C GLU A 116 20.15 19.00 8.36
N SER A 117 21.08 18.08 8.08
CA SER A 117 22.50 18.40 7.90
C SER A 117 22.80 18.99 6.51
N ILE A 118 21.94 18.74 5.53
CA ILE A 118 22.11 19.19 4.14
C ILE A 118 20.96 20.08 3.63
N SER A 119 19.80 20.07 4.29
CA SER A 119 18.59 20.77 3.85
C SER A 119 17.99 21.65 4.95
N LYS A 120 17.38 22.77 4.55
CA LYS A 120 16.55 23.64 5.41
C LYS A 120 15.39 24.24 4.62
N PHE A 121 14.39 24.80 5.29
CA PHE A 121 13.38 25.61 4.62
C PHE A 121 13.96 26.96 4.15
N ALA A 122 13.47 27.45 3.02
CA ALA A 122 13.90 28.73 2.45
C ALA A 122 13.37 29.92 3.27
N ASP A 123 14.24 30.90 3.53
CA ASP A 123 13.88 32.08 4.34
C ASP A 123 12.89 33.02 3.63
N GLN A 124 12.90 33.01 2.29
CA GLN A 124 12.12 33.92 1.43
C GLN A 124 10.93 33.23 0.73
N CYS A 125 10.80 31.91 0.88
CA CYS A 125 9.77 31.11 0.25
C CYS A 125 9.24 30.09 1.25
N ALA A 126 8.05 30.34 1.79
CA ALA A 126 7.38 29.39 2.66
C ALA A 126 7.12 28.09 1.88
N ASN A 127 7.34 26.95 2.53
CA ASN A 127 7.12 25.63 1.93
C ASN A 127 8.02 25.34 0.70
N ALA A 128 9.23 25.90 0.66
CA ALA A 128 10.30 25.42 -0.21
C ALA A 128 11.53 24.97 0.60
N VAL A 129 12.24 23.98 0.07
CA VAL A 129 13.42 23.39 0.70
C VAL A 129 14.65 23.75 -0.11
N VAL A 130 15.68 24.25 0.57
CA VAL A 130 16.97 24.64 0.01
C VAL A 130 18.11 23.97 0.75
N GLU A 131 19.32 24.09 0.23
CA GLU A 131 20.52 23.64 0.92
C GLU A 131 20.79 24.42 2.23
N ILE A 132 21.36 23.73 3.23
CA ILE A 132 22.04 24.37 4.37
C ILE A 132 23.56 24.43 4.18
N SER A 133 24.10 23.47 3.43
CA SER A 133 25.53 23.25 3.23
C SER A 133 25.85 23.28 1.73
N GLU A 134 26.91 23.97 1.32
CA GLU A 134 27.36 24.02 -0.09
C GLU A 134 28.25 22.82 -0.48
N VAL A 135 28.37 21.82 0.39
CA VAL A 135 29.14 20.60 0.10
C VAL A 135 28.56 19.93 -1.16
N PRO A 136 29.40 19.52 -2.14
CA PRO A 136 28.94 18.86 -3.36
C PRO A 136 28.19 17.55 -3.08
N LYS A 137 26.98 17.41 -3.65
CA LYS A 137 26.05 16.30 -3.43
C LYS A 137 25.68 15.64 -4.75
N GLU A 138 25.37 14.35 -4.69
CA GLU A 138 24.91 13.56 -5.85
C GLU A 138 23.41 13.27 -5.79
N ARG A 139 22.84 13.36 -4.58
CA ARG A 139 21.45 13.06 -4.27
C ARG A 139 20.98 13.96 -3.13
N VAL A 140 19.73 14.40 -3.21
CA VAL A 140 18.99 14.95 -2.06
C VAL A 140 17.56 14.45 -2.10
N SER A 141 17.01 14.14 -0.93
CA SER A 141 15.64 13.68 -0.76
C SER A 141 14.93 14.55 0.26
N VAL A 142 13.70 14.95 -0.05
CA VAL A 142 12.82 15.70 0.84
C VAL A 142 11.50 14.96 0.95
N ALA A 143 10.85 15.03 2.11
CA ALA A 143 9.52 14.47 2.26
C ALA A 143 8.49 15.50 1.79
N TRP A 144 7.41 15.03 1.19
CA TRP A 144 6.29 15.86 0.78
C TRP A 144 4.99 15.15 1.13
N THR A 145 4.14 15.80 1.93
CA THR A 145 2.78 15.35 2.19
C THR A 145 1.88 16.01 1.15
N SER A 146 1.21 15.21 0.34
CA SER A 146 0.31 15.67 -0.71
C SER A 146 -0.90 16.43 -0.15
N PRO A 147 -1.51 17.30 -0.96
CA PRO A 147 -2.67 18.08 -0.54
C PRO A 147 -3.94 17.24 -0.39
N SER A 148 -4.95 17.84 0.22
CA SER A 148 -6.29 17.30 0.35
C SER A 148 -7.00 17.04 -0.99
N GLU A 149 -8.04 16.19 -0.96
CA GLU A 149 -8.82 15.82 -2.14
C GLU A 149 -9.40 17.03 -2.89
N GLY A 150 -9.33 16.99 -4.21
CA GLY A 150 -9.86 18.04 -5.09
C GLY A 150 -8.86 19.17 -5.40
N SER A 151 -7.62 19.07 -4.90
CA SER A 151 -6.58 20.10 -5.10
C SER A 151 -5.96 20.11 -6.52
N GLY A 152 -6.32 19.15 -7.38
CA GLY A 152 -5.94 19.14 -8.79
C GLY A 152 -4.54 18.57 -9.06
N CYS A 153 -3.81 19.16 -10.00
CA CYS A 153 -2.44 18.77 -10.31
C CYS A 153 -1.44 19.75 -9.71
N ILE A 154 -0.43 19.21 -9.04
CA ILE A 154 0.63 19.97 -8.39
C ILE A 154 1.92 19.82 -9.19
N LEU A 155 2.56 20.95 -9.44
CA LEU A 155 3.86 21.01 -10.09
C LEU A 155 4.95 21.13 -9.03
N ILE A 156 5.66 20.04 -8.79
CA ILE A 156 6.86 20.06 -7.97
C ILE A 156 8.04 20.36 -8.88
N ARG A 157 8.81 21.41 -8.56
CA ARG A 157 9.93 21.87 -9.38
C ARG A 157 11.23 21.88 -8.60
N ALA A 158 12.30 21.49 -9.27
CA ALA A 158 13.66 21.54 -8.77
C ALA A 158 14.50 22.57 -9.55
N THR A 159 15.31 23.33 -8.81
CA THR A 159 16.39 24.17 -9.35
C THR A 159 17.70 23.66 -8.79
N ILE A 160 18.72 23.51 -9.64
CA ILE A 160 20.01 22.92 -9.26
C ILE A 160 21.14 23.84 -9.70
N LEU A 161 22.10 24.10 -8.81
CA LEU A 161 23.32 24.85 -9.11
C LEU A 161 24.55 23.94 -8.93
N GLU A 162 25.32 23.76 -10.00
CA GLU A 162 26.65 23.12 -9.93
C GLU A 162 27.72 24.18 -9.65
N THR A 163 27.69 25.25 -10.43
CA THR A 163 28.60 26.41 -10.34
C THR A 163 27.83 27.68 -10.71
N PRO A 164 28.31 28.90 -10.37
CA PRO A 164 27.68 30.17 -10.78
C PRO A 164 27.34 30.27 -12.28
N ASP A 165 28.17 29.66 -13.12
CA ASP A 165 28.00 29.64 -14.59
C ASP A 165 27.15 28.46 -15.08
N THR A 166 26.91 27.42 -14.26
CA THR A 166 26.23 26.17 -14.64
C THR A 166 25.11 25.82 -13.65
N TRP A 167 23.88 26.14 -14.05
CA TRP A 167 22.66 25.92 -13.26
C TRP A 167 21.50 25.49 -14.15
N TYR A 168 20.49 24.88 -13.53
CA TYR A 168 19.40 24.20 -14.19
C TYR A 168 18.07 24.53 -13.52
N MET A 169 17.03 24.78 -14.34
CA MET A 169 15.69 25.12 -13.88
C MET A 169 14.71 24.88 -15.03
N ASP A 170 13.49 24.44 -14.71
CA ASP A 170 12.34 24.34 -15.63
C ASP A 170 12.51 23.39 -16.84
N ASP A 171 13.51 22.53 -16.81
CA ASP A 171 13.63 21.43 -17.78
C ASP A 171 12.69 20.29 -17.38
N SER A 172 12.19 19.52 -18.36
CA SER A 172 11.16 18.49 -18.14
C SER A 172 11.58 17.41 -17.13
N ASN A 173 12.88 17.15 -16.98
CA ASN A 173 13.43 16.21 -16.01
C ASN A 173 13.67 16.81 -14.61
N LEU A 174 13.32 18.07 -14.40
CA LEU A 174 13.34 18.78 -13.11
C LEU A 174 11.96 19.30 -12.70
N VAL A 175 10.91 18.90 -13.42
CA VAL A 175 9.52 19.26 -13.16
C VAL A 175 8.71 17.98 -13.07
N LEU A 176 8.05 17.78 -11.93
CA LEU A 176 7.07 16.72 -11.73
C LEU A 176 5.67 17.32 -11.78
N ASN A 177 4.87 16.92 -12.77
CA ASN A 177 3.45 17.22 -12.80
C ASN A 177 2.68 16.03 -12.20
N ILE A 178 2.32 16.15 -10.93
CA ILE A 178 1.68 15.07 -10.17
C ILE A 178 0.23 15.46 -9.92
N CYS A 179 -0.69 14.71 -10.53
CA CYS A 179 -2.12 14.87 -10.31
C CYS A 179 -2.62 13.96 -9.21
N GLN A 180 -3.73 14.34 -8.58
CA GLN A 180 -4.46 13.42 -7.72
C GLN A 180 -4.84 12.18 -8.52
N ASP A 181 -4.43 11.01 -8.04
CA ASP A 181 -4.92 9.74 -8.55
C ASP A 181 -6.17 9.34 -7.79
N ILE A 182 -7.32 9.52 -8.45
CA ILE A 182 -8.63 9.12 -7.93
C ILE A 182 -8.67 7.59 -7.67
N LYS A 183 -7.81 6.81 -8.33
CA LYS A 183 -7.70 5.37 -8.09
C LYS A 183 -6.81 5.04 -6.90
N ALA A 184 -5.92 5.91 -6.46
CA ALA A 184 -4.83 5.47 -5.59
C ALA A 184 -5.29 5.03 -4.18
N GLU A 185 -6.40 5.55 -3.64
CA GLU A 185 -7.01 4.98 -2.43
C GLU A 185 -7.60 3.58 -2.66
N ALA A 186 -8.16 3.35 -3.86
CA ALA A 186 -8.64 2.04 -4.29
C ALA A 186 -7.51 1.12 -4.78
N ASP A 187 -6.31 1.61 -5.03
CA ASP A 187 -5.14 0.80 -5.38
C ASP A 187 -4.29 0.51 -4.13
N ASP A 188 -4.45 1.31 -3.07
CA ASP A 188 -3.72 1.16 -1.81
C ASP A 188 -4.30 0.05 -0.93
N GLN A 189 -3.50 -0.99 -0.72
CA GLN A 189 -3.80 -2.08 0.21
C GLN A 189 -3.45 -1.73 1.66
N GLY A 190 -2.81 -0.59 1.89
CA GLY A 190 -2.39 -0.13 3.20
C GLY A 190 -1.16 -0.87 3.74
N LEU A 191 -0.74 -0.48 4.94
CA LEU A 191 0.33 -1.14 5.66
C LEU A 191 -0.22 -2.34 6.44
N VAL A 192 0.52 -3.44 6.41
CA VAL A 192 0.25 -4.63 7.22
C VAL A 192 0.76 -4.41 8.64
N LEU A 193 -0.09 -4.60 9.63
CA LEU A 193 0.28 -4.49 11.03
C LEU A 193 1.02 -5.77 11.47
N PRO A 194 2.12 -5.68 12.23
CA PRO A 194 2.75 -6.86 12.82
C PRO A 194 1.83 -7.57 13.83
N GLU A 195 1.08 -6.78 14.59
CA GLU A 195 0.09 -7.27 15.55
C GLU A 195 -1.17 -6.41 15.48
N CYS A 196 -2.33 -7.06 15.48
CA CYS A 196 -3.62 -6.40 15.64
C CYS A 196 -4.00 -6.31 17.13
N CYS A 197 -4.50 -5.15 17.56
CA CYS A 197 -5.02 -4.94 18.92
C CYS A 197 -6.55 -4.99 19.02
N ALA A 198 -7.26 -5.19 17.91
CA ALA A 198 -8.71 -5.33 17.91
C ALA A 198 -9.14 -6.61 18.63
N CYS A 199 -10.18 -6.48 19.45
CA CYS A 199 -10.64 -7.55 20.32
C CYS A 199 -11.74 -8.40 19.72
N ASP A 200 -12.69 -7.73 19.09
CA ASP A 200 -13.85 -8.35 18.49
C ASP A 200 -13.44 -9.19 17.27
N GLU A 201 -14.21 -10.23 16.97
CA GLU A 201 -14.13 -10.83 15.63
C GLU A 201 -15.02 -10.03 14.67
N ALA A 202 -14.53 -9.76 13.46
CA ALA A 202 -15.32 -9.09 12.44
C ALA A 202 -15.75 -10.07 11.35
N LYS A 203 -17.00 -9.95 10.92
CA LYS A 203 -17.58 -10.64 9.76
C LYS A 203 -17.64 -9.69 8.59
N TYR A 204 -17.04 -10.07 7.49
CA TYR A 204 -17.03 -9.31 6.25
C TYR A 204 -17.79 -10.04 5.16
N GLU A 205 -18.39 -9.25 4.28
CA GLU A 205 -18.76 -9.65 2.94
C GLU A 205 -17.74 -9.06 1.96
N VAL A 206 -17.12 -9.92 1.15
CA VAL A 206 -16.33 -9.50 0.00
C VAL A 206 -17.17 -9.70 -1.26
N THR A 207 -17.30 -8.65 -2.05
CA THR A 207 -17.90 -8.69 -3.38
C THR A 207 -16.80 -8.52 -4.42
N PHE A 208 -16.73 -9.45 -5.37
CA PHE A 208 -15.86 -9.38 -6.54
C PHE A 208 -16.72 -8.95 -7.74
N GLU A 209 -16.33 -7.85 -8.38
CA GLU A 209 -16.96 -7.30 -9.58
C GLU A 209 -16.00 -7.38 -10.77
N GLY A 210 -16.45 -7.94 -11.90
CA GLY A 210 -15.69 -7.90 -13.14
C GLY A 210 -15.82 -6.55 -13.84
N LEU A 211 -14.70 -6.02 -14.33
CA LEU A 211 -14.64 -4.81 -15.16
C LEU A 211 -14.02 -5.07 -16.54
N TRP A 212 -13.54 -6.29 -16.77
CA TRP A 212 -12.94 -6.74 -18.02
C TRP A 212 -13.99 -6.89 -19.13
N SER A 213 -13.90 -6.02 -20.15
CA SER A 213 -14.82 -5.96 -21.28
C SER A 213 -14.10 -5.43 -22.52
N ARG A 214 -14.72 -5.60 -23.70
CA ARG A 214 -14.22 -5.03 -24.96
C ARG A 214 -14.07 -3.51 -24.92
N ASN A 215 -14.84 -2.81 -24.09
CA ASN A 215 -14.78 -1.35 -23.99
C ASN A 215 -13.67 -0.88 -23.07
N THR A 216 -13.37 -1.64 -22.02
CA THR A 216 -12.30 -1.31 -21.07
C THR A 216 -10.93 -1.77 -21.58
N HIS A 217 -10.88 -2.95 -22.19
CA HIS A 217 -9.66 -3.60 -22.68
C HIS A 217 -9.86 -4.08 -24.13
N PRO A 218 -9.86 -3.17 -25.13
CA PRO A 218 -10.24 -3.50 -26.50
C PRO A 218 -9.21 -4.35 -27.26
N LYS A 219 -7.92 -4.21 -26.93
CA LYS A 219 -6.82 -4.84 -27.64
C LYS A 219 -6.87 -6.36 -27.46
N ASP A 220 -6.96 -7.07 -28.58
CA ASP A 220 -7.05 -8.54 -28.66
C ASP A 220 -8.13 -9.19 -27.78
N PHE A 221 -9.15 -8.41 -27.39
CA PHE A 221 -10.25 -8.90 -26.56
C PHE A 221 -10.93 -10.10 -27.24
N PRO A 222 -11.03 -11.27 -26.57
CA PRO A 222 -11.49 -12.50 -27.18
C PRO A 222 -12.82 -12.32 -27.92
N SER A 223 -12.88 -12.75 -29.19
CA SER A 223 -14.07 -12.62 -30.04
C SER A 223 -15.18 -13.58 -29.62
N LYS A 224 -14.81 -14.75 -29.10
CA LYS A 224 -15.73 -15.78 -28.60
C LYS A 224 -16.14 -15.48 -27.16
N GLY A 225 -17.14 -14.62 -27.01
CA GLY A 225 -17.61 -14.15 -25.69
C GLY A 225 -17.92 -15.27 -24.68
N TRP A 226 -18.40 -16.43 -25.13
CA TRP A 226 -18.75 -17.56 -24.27
C TRP A 226 -17.55 -18.27 -23.59
N LEU A 227 -16.31 -17.99 -24.02
CA LEU A 227 -15.10 -18.49 -23.35
C LEU A 227 -14.67 -17.59 -22.20
N ILE A 228 -15.18 -16.35 -22.17
CA ILE A 228 -14.71 -15.30 -21.27
C ILE A 228 -15.33 -15.51 -19.89
N ARG A 229 -14.48 -15.63 -18.88
CA ARG A 229 -14.89 -15.67 -17.47
C ARG A 229 -13.75 -15.27 -16.54
N PHE A 230 -14.11 -14.93 -15.32
CA PHE A 230 -13.24 -15.07 -14.18
C PHE A 230 -13.53 -16.43 -13.52
N SER A 231 -12.49 -17.19 -13.17
CA SER A 231 -12.67 -18.49 -12.50
C SER A 231 -13.34 -18.32 -11.13
N ASP A 232 -13.70 -19.44 -10.49
CA ASP A 232 -14.09 -19.43 -9.08
C ASP A 232 -13.06 -18.66 -8.25
N VAL A 233 -13.55 -17.77 -7.39
CA VAL A 233 -12.72 -16.97 -6.49
C VAL A 233 -12.37 -17.84 -5.29
N ILE A 234 -11.08 -17.93 -4.96
CA ILE A 234 -10.59 -18.64 -3.78
C ILE A 234 -9.64 -17.75 -2.98
N GLY A 235 -9.74 -17.84 -1.66
CA GLY A 235 -8.91 -17.05 -0.75
C GLY A 235 -8.98 -17.57 0.68
N ALA A 236 -8.41 -16.80 1.60
CA ALA A 236 -8.49 -17.08 3.02
C ALA A 236 -8.31 -15.80 3.84
N SER A 237 -8.91 -15.77 5.03
CA SER A 237 -8.42 -14.93 6.12
C SER A 237 -7.34 -15.66 6.91
N HIS A 238 -6.23 -15.00 7.17
CA HIS A 238 -5.02 -15.63 7.67
C HIS A 238 -4.16 -14.69 8.55
N THR A 239 -3.15 -15.27 9.18
CA THR A 239 -2.16 -14.54 9.99
C THR A 239 -1.13 -13.81 9.13
N VAL A 240 -0.29 -12.98 9.74
CA VAL A 240 0.83 -12.30 9.07
C VAL A 240 1.88 -13.30 8.55
N ASP A 241 2.09 -14.40 9.27
CA ASP A 241 3.12 -15.41 8.98
C ASP A 241 2.84 -16.31 7.77
N TYR A 242 1.62 -16.25 7.23
CA TYR A 242 1.21 -17.13 6.14
C TYR A 242 0.57 -16.33 5.00
N ARG A 243 1.00 -16.58 3.77
CA ARG A 243 0.36 -16.09 2.54
C ARG A 243 0.47 -17.17 1.49
N PHE A 244 -0.63 -17.53 0.84
CA PHE A 244 -0.64 -18.57 -0.19
C PHE A 244 -0.11 -18.08 -1.55
N TRP A 245 0.02 -16.77 -1.72
CA TRP A 245 0.71 -16.13 -2.84
C TRP A 245 1.24 -14.76 -2.38
N ILE A 246 2.39 -14.35 -2.90
CA ILE A 246 3.08 -13.11 -2.51
C ILE A 246 3.62 -12.46 -3.78
N TYR A 247 3.63 -11.13 -3.82
CA TYR A 247 4.31 -10.37 -4.88
C TYR A 247 5.78 -10.76 -4.94
N ASP A 248 6.29 -10.99 -6.15
CA ASP A 248 7.64 -11.51 -6.43
C ASP A 248 7.96 -12.89 -5.80
N GLY A 249 6.95 -13.58 -5.25
CA GLY A 249 7.07 -14.96 -4.77
C GLY A 249 6.84 -15.99 -5.87
N MET A 250 7.18 -17.25 -5.62
CA MET A 250 6.89 -18.34 -6.54
C MET A 250 5.47 -18.89 -6.33
N ALA A 251 4.76 -19.18 -7.43
CA ALA A 251 3.45 -19.81 -7.36
C ALA A 251 3.54 -21.26 -6.85
N SER A 252 2.67 -21.62 -5.89
CA SER A 252 2.52 -23.03 -5.47
C SER A 252 1.90 -23.87 -6.58
N ILE A 253 1.93 -25.20 -6.42
CA ILE A 253 1.24 -26.12 -7.35
C ILE A 253 -0.27 -25.83 -7.38
N GLY A 254 -0.86 -25.55 -6.21
CA GLY A 254 -2.26 -25.13 -6.12
C GLY A 254 -2.55 -23.82 -6.85
N LEU A 255 -1.68 -22.81 -6.69
CA LEU A 255 -1.84 -21.53 -7.37
C LEU A 255 -1.65 -21.66 -8.88
N LYS A 256 -0.67 -22.44 -9.34
CA LYS A 256 -0.46 -22.78 -10.75
C LYS A 256 -1.73 -23.37 -11.38
N GLN A 257 -2.39 -24.31 -10.69
CA GLN A 257 -3.65 -24.88 -11.20
C GLN A 257 -4.81 -23.89 -11.25
N VAL A 258 -4.82 -22.88 -10.37
CA VAL A 258 -5.78 -21.78 -10.48
C VAL A 258 -5.45 -20.93 -11.69
N ALA A 259 -4.20 -20.51 -11.83
CA ALA A 259 -3.73 -19.62 -12.89
C ALA A 259 -3.91 -20.20 -14.30
N GLU A 260 -3.58 -21.47 -14.52
CA GLU A 260 -3.63 -22.07 -15.87
C GLU A 260 -4.99 -22.71 -16.20
N LEU A 261 -5.73 -23.21 -15.19
CA LEU A 261 -6.91 -24.06 -15.41
C LEU A 261 -8.19 -23.54 -14.73
N GLY A 262 -8.08 -22.52 -13.89
CA GLY A 262 -9.19 -22.04 -13.04
C GLY A 262 -9.62 -23.06 -11.97
N SER A 263 -8.80 -24.08 -11.69
CA SER A 263 -9.13 -25.16 -10.76
C SER A 263 -8.67 -24.85 -9.34
N THR A 264 -9.62 -24.66 -8.44
CA THR A 264 -9.35 -24.27 -7.03
C THR A 264 -9.11 -25.46 -6.09
N ARG A 265 -9.27 -26.70 -6.57
CA ARG A 265 -9.26 -27.90 -5.71
C ARG A 265 -7.95 -28.10 -4.96
N ARG A 266 -6.81 -27.97 -5.67
CA ARG A 266 -5.49 -28.20 -5.07
C ARG A 266 -5.11 -27.09 -4.10
N LEU A 267 -5.38 -25.84 -4.46
CA LEU A 267 -5.15 -24.69 -3.59
C LEU A 267 -6.01 -24.78 -2.32
N GLU A 268 -7.26 -25.24 -2.42
CA GLU A 268 -8.10 -25.47 -1.24
C GLU A 268 -7.51 -26.51 -0.29
N SER A 269 -6.90 -27.58 -0.81
CA SER A 269 -6.18 -28.56 0.01
C SER A 269 -4.96 -27.93 0.70
N GLU A 270 -4.17 -27.15 -0.02
CA GLU A 270 -2.99 -26.44 0.55
C GLU A 270 -3.40 -25.47 1.67
N LEU A 271 -4.52 -24.75 1.50
CA LEU A 271 -5.09 -23.90 2.55
C LEU A 271 -5.57 -24.73 3.75
N LYS A 272 -6.20 -25.89 3.54
CA LYS A 272 -6.61 -26.77 4.66
C LYS A 272 -5.43 -27.31 5.45
N ASP A 273 -4.31 -27.61 4.77
CA ASP A 273 -3.08 -28.08 5.41
C ASP A 273 -2.43 -26.99 6.29
N GLN A 274 -2.79 -25.72 6.07
CA GLN A 274 -2.32 -24.56 6.83
C GLN A 274 -3.38 -24.02 7.80
N SER A 275 -4.24 -24.90 8.33
CA SER A 275 -5.37 -24.53 9.19
C SER A 275 -4.98 -23.76 10.47
N GLU A 276 -3.74 -23.88 10.94
CA GLU A 276 -3.24 -23.12 12.10
C GLU A 276 -3.12 -21.61 11.81
N HIS A 277 -2.86 -21.26 10.55
CA HIS A 277 -2.70 -19.89 10.08
C HIS A 277 -3.94 -19.35 9.38
N ILE A 278 -5.02 -20.13 9.26
CA ILE A 278 -6.21 -19.77 8.49
C ILE A 278 -7.45 -19.80 9.37
N ARG A 279 -8.20 -18.71 9.34
CA ARG A 279 -9.47 -18.58 10.06
C ARG A 279 -10.68 -18.99 9.23
N THR A 280 -10.75 -18.54 7.99
CA THR A 280 -11.84 -18.83 7.06
C THR A 280 -11.29 -19.01 5.65
N ILE A 281 -11.66 -20.09 4.97
CA ILE A 281 -11.43 -20.23 3.53
C ILE A 281 -12.56 -19.51 2.79
N ILE A 282 -12.20 -18.59 1.90
CA ILE A 282 -13.10 -17.76 1.13
C ILE A 282 -13.35 -18.45 -0.21
N LYS A 283 -14.61 -18.65 -0.58
CA LYS A 283 -15.00 -19.23 -1.87
C LYS A 283 -16.21 -18.50 -2.44
N ALA A 284 -16.09 -18.05 -3.68
CA ALA A 284 -17.20 -17.49 -4.44
C ALA A 284 -17.23 -18.13 -5.83
N ARG A 285 -18.43 -18.21 -6.42
CA ARG A 285 -18.60 -18.69 -7.79
C ARG A 285 -17.98 -17.69 -8.77
N GLY A 286 -17.29 -18.20 -9.78
CA GLY A 286 -16.76 -17.39 -10.87
C GLY A 286 -17.87 -16.69 -11.64
N ILE A 287 -17.50 -15.62 -12.33
CA ILE A 287 -18.42 -14.84 -13.17
C ILE A 287 -18.06 -15.09 -14.64
N SER A 288 -19.04 -15.51 -15.43
CA SER A 288 -18.84 -15.91 -16.83
C SER A 288 -19.84 -15.21 -17.75
N TYR A 289 -19.59 -15.29 -19.05
CA TYR A 289 -20.56 -14.87 -20.06
C TYR A 289 -21.96 -15.42 -19.77
N PRO A 290 -23.03 -14.60 -19.94
CA PRO A 290 -23.04 -13.24 -20.47
C PRO A 290 -22.66 -12.13 -19.47
N ASN A 291 -22.50 -12.45 -18.19
CA ASN A 291 -22.33 -11.49 -17.10
C ASN A 291 -20.89 -11.46 -16.56
N VAL A 292 -19.90 -11.36 -17.44
CA VAL A 292 -18.48 -11.26 -17.04
C VAL A 292 -18.22 -10.00 -16.23
N THR A 293 -18.99 -8.92 -16.46
CA THR A 293 -18.95 -7.70 -15.65
C THR A 293 -19.94 -7.73 -14.47
N GLY A 294 -20.37 -8.93 -14.09
CA GLY A 294 -21.27 -9.14 -12.97
C GLY A 294 -20.54 -9.09 -11.63
N ARG A 295 -21.29 -9.40 -10.56
CA ARG A 295 -20.79 -9.46 -9.19
C ARG A 295 -21.00 -10.85 -8.60
N THR A 296 -20.06 -11.28 -7.79
CA THR A 296 -20.15 -12.48 -6.94
C THR A 296 -19.70 -12.11 -5.54
N PHE A 297 -20.19 -12.80 -4.51
CA PHE A 297 -19.89 -12.46 -3.13
C PHE A 297 -19.54 -13.69 -2.30
N ALA A 298 -18.74 -13.48 -1.27
CA ALA A 298 -18.41 -14.46 -0.25
C ALA A 298 -18.37 -13.78 1.12
N VAL A 299 -18.56 -14.57 2.16
CA VAL A 299 -18.58 -14.08 3.53
C VAL A 299 -17.49 -14.79 4.32
N PHE A 300 -16.73 -14.03 5.11
CA PHE A 300 -15.63 -14.55 5.90
C PHE A 300 -15.50 -13.84 7.25
N ARG A 301 -14.70 -14.42 8.13
CA ARG A 301 -14.41 -13.85 9.46
C ARG A 301 -12.93 -13.61 9.62
N VAL A 302 -12.61 -12.54 10.33
CA VAL A 302 -11.28 -12.19 10.82
C VAL A 302 -11.30 -12.03 12.33
N ASP A 303 -10.13 -12.24 12.93
CA ASP A 303 -9.91 -12.05 14.36
C ASP A 303 -8.53 -11.42 14.58
N ARG A 304 -8.21 -11.13 15.84
CA ARG A 304 -6.94 -10.50 16.25
C ARG A 304 -5.70 -11.19 15.69
N LYS A 305 -5.70 -12.52 15.53
CA LYS A 305 -4.55 -13.28 15.00
C LYS A 305 -4.61 -13.36 13.47
N HIS A 306 -5.79 -13.52 12.91
CA HIS A 306 -6.05 -13.72 11.48
C HIS A 306 -6.70 -12.48 10.87
N HIS A 307 -5.99 -11.36 10.90
CA HIS A 307 -6.49 -10.05 10.51
C HIS A 307 -6.20 -9.70 9.03
N LEU A 308 -5.48 -10.56 8.31
CA LEU A 308 -5.20 -10.40 6.89
C LEU A 308 -6.16 -11.21 6.02
N MET A 309 -6.33 -10.76 4.78
CA MET A 309 -7.10 -11.46 3.77
C MET A 309 -6.36 -11.51 2.43
N SER A 310 -6.35 -12.69 1.81
CA SER A 310 -5.84 -12.89 0.44
C SER A 310 -6.88 -13.60 -0.41
N LEU A 311 -6.97 -13.24 -1.68
CA LEU A 311 -7.85 -13.90 -2.66
C LEU A 311 -7.25 -13.87 -4.06
N VAL A 312 -7.68 -14.82 -4.90
CA VAL A 312 -7.27 -14.92 -6.30
C VAL A 312 -8.41 -15.45 -7.18
N SER A 313 -8.43 -15.04 -8.44
CA SER A 313 -9.25 -15.59 -9.53
C SER A 313 -8.48 -15.51 -10.84
N MET A 314 -8.60 -16.52 -11.70
CA MET A 314 -7.98 -16.55 -13.03
C MET A 314 -8.79 -15.70 -14.02
N ILE A 315 -8.08 -15.00 -14.91
CA ILE A 315 -8.64 -14.41 -16.12
C ILE A 315 -8.70 -15.52 -17.18
N ASP A 316 -9.88 -15.91 -17.66
CA ASP A 316 -10.02 -16.99 -18.65
C ASP A 316 -10.69 -16.45 -19.93
N PRO A 317 -10.06 -16.62 -21.11
CA PRO A 317 -8.80 -17.31 -21.36
C PRO A 317 -7.57 -16.44 -21.08
N SER A 318 -6.55 -17.05 -20.50
CA SER A 318 -5.19 -16.53 -20.40
C SER A 318 -4.19 -17.68 -20.24
N PRO A 319 -2.87 -17.44 -20.43
CA PRO A 319 -1.82 -18.41 -20.16
C PRO A 319 -1.83 -18.83 -18.68
N ASP A 320 -1.58 -17.87 -17.79
CA ASP A 320 -1.55 -18.08 -16.35
C ASP A 320 -1.86 -16.78 -15.56
N TRP A 321 -2.72 -15.92 -16.13
CA TRP A 321 -2.96 -14.59 -15.57
C TRP A 321 -4.05 -14.62 -14.49
N ILE A 322 -3.75 -14.02 -13.35
CA ILE A 322 -4.63 -13.94 -12.18
C ILE A 322 -4.94 -12.50 -11.79
N VAL A 323 -6.07 -12.30 -11.11
CA VAL A 323 -6.40 -11.07 -10.38
C VAL A 323 -6.66 -11.41 -8.93
N GLY A 324 -6.25 -10.53 -8.01
CA GLY A 324 -6.41 -10.79 -6.59
C GLY A 324 -5.72 -9.79 -5.68
N VAL A 325 -5.90 -10.00 -4.38
CA VAL A 325 -5.18 -9.28 -3.32
C VAL A 325 -4.36 -10.25 -2.46
N SER A 326 -3.17 -9.84 -2.02
CA SER A 326 -2.30 -10.63 -1.15
C SER A 326 -2.01 -9.87 0.15
N GLY A 327 -2.54 -10.38 1.27
CA GLY A 327 -2.25 -9.86 2.60
C GLY A 327 -2.90 -8.51 2.90
N LEU A 328 -4.15 -8.31 2.49
CA LEU A 328 -4.91 -7.10 2.81
C LEU A 328 -5.19 -7.01 4.30
N GLU A 329 -4.74 -5.92 4.93
CA GLU A 329 -4.98 -5.62 6.34
C GLU A 329 -6.40 -5.12 6.57
N LEU A 330 -7.11 -5.71 7.53
CA LEU A 330 -8.46 -5.28 7.92
C LEU A 330 -8.51 -4.67 9.33
N CYS A 331 -7.46 -4.84 10.11
CA CYS A 331 -7.32 -4.26 11.43
C CYS A 331 -6.73 -2.85 11.34
N LEU A 332 -7.27 -1.93 12.15
CA LEU A 332 -6.82 -0.56 12.23
C LEU A 332 -5.93 -0.34 13.46
N THR A 333 -5.03 0.63 13.38
CA THR A 333 -4.12 1.02 14.48
C THR A 333 -4.86 1.53 15.73
N ASN A 334 -6.12 1.91 15.59
CA ASN A 334 -7.00 2.32 16.69
C ASN A 334 -7.75 1.14 17.35
N CYS A 335 -7.27 -0.10 17.15
CA CYS A 335 -7.86 -1.33 17.69
C CYS A 335 -9.30 -1.59 17.24
N SER A 336 -9.63 -1.16 16.02
CA SER A 336 -10.92 -1.42 15.39
C SER A 336 -10.75 -2.12 14.04
N TRP A 337 -11.86 -2.32 13.35
CA TRP A 337 -11.94 -3.04 12.07
C TRP A 337 -12.44 -2.11 10.98
N ILE A 338 -11.82 -2.13 9.80
CA ILE A 338 -12.23 -1.35 8.62
C ILE A 338 -13.73 -1.55 8.35
N GLU A 339 -14.50 -0.49 8.16
CA GLU A 339 -15.95 -0.62 7.90
C GLU A 339 -16.22 -0.95 6.43
N HIS A 340 -15.58 -0.21 5.53
CA HIS A 340 -15.71 -0.34 4.09
C HIS A 340 -14.34 -0.17 3.42
N LYS A 341 -14.04 -0.96 2.39
CA LYS A 341 -12.86 -0.79 1.54
C LYS A 341 -13.19 -1.21 0.11
N GLU A 342 -12.77 -0.40 -0.85
CA GLU A 342 -12.77 -0.76 -2.26
C GLU A 342 -11.34 -0.99 -2.73
N LEU A 343 -11.14 -2.01 -3.56
CA LEU A 343 -9.84 -2.26 -4.20
C LEU A 343 -9.96 -2.54 -5.68
N ASN A 344 -9.22 -1.83 -6.50
CA ASN A 344 -9.03 -2.14 -7.90
C ASN A 344 -8.08 -3.32 -8.05
N LEU A 345 -8.42 -4.23 -8.95
CA LEU A 345 -7.62 -5.42 -9.24
C LEU A 345 -7.02 -5.33 -10.64
N TYR A 346 -5.73 -5.62 -10.70
CA TYR A 346 -4.91 -5.67 -11.91
C TYR A 346 -4.41 -7.09 -12.15
N PRO A 347 -4.02 -7.44 -13.39
CA PRO A 347 -3.53 -8.76 -13.72
C PRO A 347 -2.12 -8.97 -13.16
N TYR A 348 -1.88 -10.17 -12.68
CA TYR A 348 -0.57 -10.69 -12.32
C TYR A 348 -0.30 -11.93 -13.18
N ASP A 349 0.94 -12.05 -13.62
CA ASP A 349 1.49 -13.22 -14.27
C ASP A 349 1.95 -14.19 -13.17
N ALA A 350 1.59 -15.46 -13.25
CA ALA A 350 1.95 -16.46 -12.23
C ALA A 350 3.37 -17.03 -12.41
N GLY A 351 4.03 -16.72 -13.54
CA GLY A 351 5.38 -17.15 -13.87
C GLY A 351 5.48 -18.63 -14.24
N THR A 352 4.40 -19.20 -14.78
CA THR A 352 4.25 -20.63 -15.06
C THR A 352 3.99 -20.98 -16.53
N ASP A 353 3.50 -20.04 -17.33
CA ASP A 353 3.32 -20.16 -18.78
C ASP A 353 3.77 -18.87 -19.51
N ASP A 354 4.63 -19.01 -20.53
CA ASP A 354 5.23 -17.92 -21.31
C ASP A 354 4.31 -17.34 -22.41
N GLY A 355 3.03 -17.71 -22.43
CA GLY A 355 2.05 -17.15 -23.34
C GLY A 355 1.92 -15.62 -23.20
N ILE A 356 1.85 -14.90 -24.33
CA ILE A 356 1.86 -13.41 -24.33
C ILE A 356 0.46 -12.81 -24.56
N THR A 357 -0.43 -13.57 -25.18
CA THR A 357 -1.82 -13.18 -25.50
C THR A 357 -2.82 -14.08 -24.78
N TYR A 358 -4.07 -13.62 -24.65
CA TYR A 358 -5.17 -14.39 -24.03
C TYR A 358 -5.32 -15.83 -24.56
N LEU A 359 -5.07 -16.04 -25.86
CA LEU A 359 -5.31 -17.31 -26.56
C LEU A 359 -4.03 -17.99 -27.00
N SER A 360 -2.89 -17.67 -26.36
CA SER A 360 -1.62 -18.31 -26.67
C SER A 360 -1.71 -19.81 -26.39
N PRO A 361 -1.05 -20.67 -27.18
CA PRO A 361 -0.90 -22.07 -26.81
C PRO A 361 -0.08 -22.17 -25.52
N ASN A 362 -0.33 -23.21 -24.74
CA ASN A 362 0.43 -23.48 -23.51
C ASN A 362 1.93 -23.59 -23.84
N SER A 363 2.73 -22.83 -23.11
CA SER A 363 4.18 -22.78 -23.22
C SER A 363 4.79 -22.70 -21.81
N PRO A 364 5.10 -23.83 -21.17
CA PRO A 364 5.54 -23.82 -19.76
C PRO A 364 6.81 -22.99 -19.55
N THR A 365 6.81 -22.12 -18.53
CA THR A 365 7.97 -21.31 -18.14
C THR A 365 9.00 -22.18 -17.40
N GLU A 366 10.18 -22.35 -17.99
CA GLU A 366 11.28 -23.14 -17.41
C GLU A 366 12.61 -22.37 -17.35
N PRO A 367 13.17 -22.09 -16.16
CA PRO A 367 12.62 -22.35 -14.82
C PRO A 367 11.44 -21.43 -14.48
N GLN A 368 10.57 -21.86 -13.55
CA GLN A 368 9.46 -21.04 -13.05
C GLN A 368 9.92 -19.64 -12.62
N GLU A 369 9.17 -18.63 -13.03
CA GLU A 369 9.41 -17.23 -12.69
C GLU A 369 8.56 -16.78 -11.48
N PRO A 370 8.99 -15.70 -10.78
CA PRO A 370 8.20 -15.14 -9.69
C PRO A 370 6.94 -14.42 -10.22
N ILE A 371 5.92 -14.37 -9.38
CA ILE A 371 4.64 -13.70 -9.65
C ILE A 371 4.89 -12.20 -9.81
N ARG A 372 4.49 -11.64 -10.95
CA ARG A 372 4.72 -10.21 -11.26
C ARG A 372 3.45 -9.53 -11.75
N ARG A 373 3.33 -8.24 -11.42
CA ARG A 373 2.22 -7.42 -11.95
C ARG A 373 2.41 -7.21 -13.44
N ILE A 374 1.37 -7.46 -14.22
CA ILE A 374 1.32 -7.05 -15.62
C ILE A 374 0.94 -5.57 -15.65
N THR A 375 1.64 -4.78 -16.43
CA THR A 375 1.44 -3.34 -16.59
C THR A 375 1.38 -2.98 -18.07
N SER A 376 1.14 -1.71 -18.38
CA SER A 376 1.17 -1.23 -19.76
C SER A 376 2.55 -1.30 -20.43
N ASN A 377 3.62 -1.46 -19.64
CA ASN A 377 5.00 -1.54 -20.11
C ASN A 377 5.72 -2.85 -19.72
N TYR A 378 5.03 -3.78 -19.04
CA TYR A 378 5.58 -5.08 -18.66
C TYR A 378 4.54 -6.21 -18.84
N PRO A 379 4.85 -7.30 -19.57
CA PRO A 379 6.05 -7.46 -20.39
C PRO A 379 6.09 -6.42 -21.51
N ASN A 380 7.30 -5.95 -21.86
CA ASN A 380 7.51 -4.96 -22.93
C ASN A 380 7.43 -5.64 -24.31
N ASP A 381 6.25 -6.18 -24.64
CA ASP A 381 5.96 -6.87 -25.90
C ASP A 381 4.69 -6.29 -26.52
N SER A 382 4.78 -5.83 -27.76
CA SER A 382 3.68 -5.20 -28.49
C SER A 382 2.49 -6.12 -28.72
N ARG A 383 2.68 -7.44 -28.64
CA ARG A 383 1.62 -8.46 -28.75
C ARG A 383 0.81 -8.61 -27.47
N SER A 384 1.33 -8.18 -26.32
CA SER A 384 0.56 -8.24 -25.07
C SER A 384 -0.73 -7.40 -25.21
N PRO A 385 -1.90 -7.92 -24.82
CA PRO A 385 -3.15 -7.17 -24.88
C PRO A 385 -3.16 -5.97 -23.92
N PHE A 386 -2.25 -5.95 -22.96
CA PHE A 386 -2.13 -4.86 -21.98
C PHE A 386 -1.05 -3.84 -22.36
N TYR A 387 -0.17 -4.15 -23.32
CA TYR A 387 0.89 -3.25 -23.72
C TYR A 387 0.36 -1.97 -24.40
N ASP A 388 0.76 -0.83 -23.86
CA ASP A 388 0.48 0.50 -24.38
C ASP A 388 1.79 1.30 -24.53
N PRO A 389 2.21 1.67 -25.76
CA PRO A 389 3.45 2.40 -26.00
C PRO A 389 3.46 3.83 -25.42
N SER A 390 2.30 4.40 -25.09
CA SER A 390 2.20 5.70 -24.44
C SER A 390 2.50 5.63 -22.93
N GLY A 391 2.54 4.43 -22.35
CA GLY A 391 2.73 4.23 -20.92
C GLY A 391 1.53 4.64 -20.08
N LEU A 392 0.34 4.79 -20.69
CA LEU A 392 -0.89 5.06 -19.95
C LEU A 392 -1.14 3.96 -18.92
N ASP A 393 -1.61 4.38 -17.74
CA ASP A 393 -1.94 3.45 -16.67
C ASP A 393 -3.12 2.55 -17.05
N MET A 394 -3.01 1.28 -16.69
CA MET A 394 -3.99 0.27 -17.07
C MET A 394 -5.32 0.48 -16.33
N LYS A 395 -6.43 0.19 -16.99
CA LYS A 395 -7.74 0.15 -16.32
C LYS A 395 -7.83 -1.12 -15.46
N PRO A 396 -8.49 -1.09 -14.30
CA PRO A 396 -8.68 -2.31 -13.51
C PRO A 396 -9.51 -3.35 -14.27
N LEU A 397 -9.16 -4.62 -14.12
CA LEU A 397 -9.90 -5.74 -14.70
C LEU A 397 -11.04 -6.20 -13.80
N ALA A 398 -10.93 -5.96 -12.51
CA ALA A 398 -11.95 -6.26 -11.52
C ALA A 398 -11.88 -5.28 -10.36
N LYS A 399 -12.90 -5.27 -9.51
CA LYS A 399 -12.94 -4.50 -8.27
C LYS A 399 -13.41 -5.38 -7.11
N LEU A 400 -12.85 -5.15 -5.94
CA LEU A 400 -13.30 -5.73 -4.68
C LEU A 400 -14.02 -4.67 -3.87
N TYR A 401 -15.11 -5.09 -3.24
CA TYR A 401 -15.79 -4.31 -2.21
C TYR A 401 -15.82 -5.15 -0.94
N LEU A 402 -15.21 -4.66 0.12
CA LEU A 402 -15.25 -5.26 1.44
C LEU A 402 -16.19 -4.44 2.32
N ASN A 403 -17.22 -5.09 2.85
CA ASN A 403 -18.19 -4.49 3.75
C ASN A 403 -18.21 -5.26 5.06
N ARG A 404 -17.96 -4.57 6.17
CA ARG A 404 -18.09 -5.15 7.50
C ARG A 404 -19.56 -5.32 7.83
N GLN A 405 -20.01 -6.57 7.90
CA GLN A 405 -21.41 -6.92 8.14
C GLN A 405 -21.74 -6.89 9.63
N ARG A 406 -20.84 -7.39 10.48
CA ARG A 406 -21.10 -7.56 11.92
C ARG A 406 -19.81 -7.70 12.71
N LEU A 407 -19.82 -7.17 13.94
CA LEU A 407 -18.83 -7.46 14.98
C LEU A 407 -19.38 -8.49 15.96
N TYR A 408 -18.52 -9.40 16.41
CA TYR A 408 -18.76 -10.34 17.48
C TYR A 408 -17.87 -9.96 18.65
N GLU A 409 -18.48 -9.36 19.66
CA GLU A 409 -17.77 -8.92 20.85
C GLU A 409 -17.02 -10.07 21.51
N LYS A 410 -15.74 -9.84 21.76
CA LYS A 410 -14.91 -10.73 22.59
C LYS A 410 -14.28 -9.91 23.70
N THR A 411 -14.40 -10.42 24.92
CA THR A 411 -13.71 -9.85 26.08
C THR A 411 -12.23 -10.17 26.00
N CYS A 412 -11.42 -9.21 25.51
CA CYS A 412 -9.98 -9.22 25.71
C CYS A 412 -9.66 -8.79 27.14
N ASN A 413 -9.74 -9.71 28.10
CA ASN A 413 -9.04 -9.49 29.35
C ASN A 413 -7.57 -9.89 29.17
N ASP A 414 -6.84 -9.07 28.41
CA ASP A 414 -5.36 -9.04 28.41
C ASP A 414 -4.89 -7.71 29.02
N LEU A 415 -5.46 -7.35 30.17
CA LEU A 415 -4.56 -6.83 31.19
C LEU A 415 -3.77 -8.06 31.65
N PRO A 416 -2.43 -8.02 31.72
CA PRO A 416 -1.76 -8.84 32.71
C PRO A 416 -2.20 -8.28 34.06
N THR A 417 -3.44 -8.56 34.47
CA THR A 417 -3.67 -8.86 35.87
C THR A 417 -2.56 -9.83 36.19
N GLU A 418 -1.74 -9.50 37.17
CA GLU A 418 -1.02 -10.50 37.91
C GLU A 418 -2.05 -11.58 38.29
N ILE A 419 -2.23 -12.56 37.42
CA ILE A 419 -2.80 -13.83 37.77
C ILE A 419 -1.67 -14.42 38.58
N THR A 420 -1.72 -14.10 39.87
CA THR A 420 -1.34 -15.01 40.93
C THR A 420 -1.39 -16.42 40.36
N ASP A 421 -0.21 -17.02 40.27
CA ASP A 421 0.00 -18.44 39.97
C ASP A 421 -1.00 -19.24 40.81
N THR A 422 -2.19 -19.45 40.26
CA THR A 422 -3.22 -20.21 40.95
C THR A 422 -2.81 -21.63 40.71
N GLU A 423 -2.34 -22.26 41.80
CA GLU A 423 -1.99 -23.68 41.90
C GLU A 423 -2.96 -24.61 41.11
N ALA A 424 -4.21 -24.16 40.95
CA ALA A 424 -5.27 -24.76 40.14
C ALA A 424 -4.91 -25.11 38.68
N CYS A 425 -4.13 -24.28 37.97
CA CYS A 425 -3.80 -24.53 36.56
C CYS A 425 -2.43 -25.19 36.34
N ARG A 426 -1.71 -25.55 37.41
CA ARG A 426 -0.40 -26.21 37.27
C ARG A 426 -0.57 -27.59 36.65
N VAL A 427 0.32 -27.90 35.70
CA VAL A 427 0.36 -29.19 35.01
C VAL A 427 1.53 -30.05 35.49
N THR A 428 1.47 -31.35 35.24
CA THR A 428 2.60 -32.26 35.44
C THR A 428 3.69 -32.00 34.40
N SER A 429 4.88 -32.58 34.63
CA SER A 429 5.84 -32.74 33.53
C SER A 429 5.21 -33.55 32.41
N TRP A 430 5.69 -33.33 31.19
CA TRP A 430 5.33 -34.16 30.05
C TRP A 430 5.68 -35.63 30.31
N GLY A 431 4.79 -36.52 29.92
CA GLY A 431 5.10 -37.94 29.78
C GLY A 431 6.02 -38.20 28.58
N ASP A 432 6.44 -39.45 28.46
CA ASP A 432 7.25 -39.90 27.34
C ASP A 432 6.47 -39.81 26.02
N TRP A 433 7.22 -39.73 24.92
CA TRP A 433 6.63 -39.79 23.59
C TRP A 433 6.10 -41.20 23.32
N SER A 434 4.93 -41.28 22.69
CA SER A 434 4.40 -42.52 22.12
C SER A 434 5.33 -43.08 21.05
N GLU A 435 5.11 -44.34 20.70
CA GLU A 435 5.67 -44.89 19.48
C GLU A 435 5.20 -44.08 18.26
N CYS A 436 6.00 -44.14 17.20
CA CYS A 436 5.65 -43.51 15.94
C CYS A 436 4.43 -44.23 15.35
N THR A 437 3.47 -43.50 14.79
CA THR A 437 2.27 -44.09 14.17
C THR A 437 2.56 -44.97 12.96
N VAL A 438 3.80 -44.99 12.46
CA VAL A 438 4.22 -45.80 11.32
C VAL A 438 5.51 -46.54 11.66
N THR A 439 5.67 -47.72 11.11
CA THR A 439 6.90 -48.52 11.18
C THR A 439 7.90 -48.16 10.08
N CYS A 440 7.45 -47.55 8.98
CA CYS A 440 8.33 -47.02 7.94
C CYS A 440 7.76 -45.70 7.36
N GLY A 441 8.65 -44.78 6.98
CA GLY A 441 8.26 -43.48 6.42
C GLY A 441 7.84 -42.46 7.47
N LYS A 442 7.16 -41.39 7.04
CA LYS A 442 6.78 -40.25 7.89
C LYS A 442 5.53 -40.59 8.70
N GLY A 443 5.63 -40.51 10.02
CA GLY A 443 4.52 -40.66 10.96
C GLY A 443 4.46 -39.53 11.97
N SER A 444 3.64 -39.71 13.01
CA SER A 444 3.53 -38.78 14.13
C SER A 444 3.65 -39.52 15.45
N LYS A 445 4.16 -38.85 16.48
CA LYS A 445 4.15 -39.33 17.86
C LYS A 445 3.59 -38.26 18.76
N LEU A 446 2.99 -38.68 19.87
CA LEU A 446 2.30 -37.80 20.81
C LEU A 446 2.83 -37.98 22.23
N ARG A 447 2.79 -36.92 23.03
CA ARG A 447 3.02 -36.98 24.47
C ARG A 447 1.91 -36.24 25.19
N GLN A 448 1.63 -36.65 26.41
CA GLN A 448 0.54 -36.11 27.22
C GLN A 448 1.06 -35.61 28.57
N ARG A 449 0.36 -34.64 29.13
CA ARG A 449 0.51 -34.18 30.52
C ARG A 449 -0.87 -33.88 31.08
N HIS A 450 -0.99 -33.79 32.39
CA HIS A 450 -2.28 -33.58 33.05
C HIS A 450 -2.22 -32.36 33.97
N TYR A 451 -3.38 -31.81 34.32
CA TYR A 451 -3.45 -30.88 35.42
C TYR A 451 -3.13 -31.60 36.72
N ARG A 452 -2.37 -30.96 37.61
CA ARG A 452 -2.11 -31.50 38.96
C ARG A 452 -3.38 -31.60 39.78
N ASN A 453 -4.35 -30.73 39.52
CA ASN A 453 -5.66 -30.73 40.14
C ASN A 453 -6.75 -30.48 39.08
N GLU A 454 -7.34 -31.55 38.55
CA GLU A 454 -8.32 -31.46 37.46
C GLU A 454 -9.62 -30.74 37.88
N THR A 455 -10.10 -30.93 39.11
CA THR A 455 -11.33 -30.28 39.57
C THR A 455 -11.14 -28.77 39.73
N ALA A 456 -9.99 -28.34 40.25
CA ALA A 456 -9.62 -26.94 40.29
C ALA A 456 -9.43 -26.37 38.88
N ALA A 457 -8.86 -27.15 37.95
CA ALA A 457 -8.67 -26.72 36.57
C ALA A 457 -9.99 -26.51 35.82
N ILE A 458 -10.97 -27.40 36.03
CA ILE A 458 -12.32 -27.29 35.47
C ILE A 458 -13.05 -26.08 36.07
N ALA A 459 -13.00 -25.92 37.40
CA ALA A 459 -13.64 -24.80 38.09
C ALA A 459 -13.08 -23.44 37.65
N ASN A 460 -11.77 -23.36 37.38
CA ASN A 460 -11.08 -22.14 36.94
C ASN A 460 -10.98 -22.01 35.42
N LYS A 461 -11.60 -22.92 34.65
CA LYS A 461 -11.60 -22.92 33.17
C LYS A 461 -10.19 -22.80 32.57
N CYS A 462 -9.22 -23.51 33.15
CA CYS A 462 -7.83 -23.49 32.68
C CYS A 462 -7.74 -23.95 31.21
N ASN A 463 -6.97 -23.24 30.39
CA ASN A 463 -6.80 -23.51 28.96
C ASN A 463 -5.33 -23.83 28.59
N THR A 464 -4.69 -24.69 29.37
CA THR A 464 -3.33 -25.16 29.11
C THR A 464 -3.34 -26.38 28.19
N SER A 465 -2.48 -26.40 27.15
CA SER A 465 -2.35 -27.57 26.28
C SER A 465 -1.87 -28.80 27.04
N LEU A 466 -2.63 -29.90 26.96
CA LEU A 466 -2.36 -31.19 27.63
C LEU A 466 -1.82 -32.26 26.68
N THR A 467 -1.82 -32.00 25.37
CA THR A 467 -1.36 -32.96 24.35
C THR A 467 -0.46 -32.23 23.36
N ASP A 468 0.68 -32.84 23.08
CA ASP A 468 1.67 -32.33 22.14
C ASP A 468 1.93 -33.40 21.06
N ARG A 469 2.12 -32.97 19.82
CA ARG A 469 2.26 -33.84 18.64
C ARG A 469 3.47 -33.38 17.82
N THR A 470 4.35 -34.31 17.50
CA THR A 470 5.51 -34.05 16.63
C THR A 470 5.64 -35.10 15.52
N THR A 471 6.39 -34.75 14.48
CA THR A 471 6.69 -35.66 13.37
C THR A 471 7.76 -36.68 13.81
N CYS A 472 7.62 -37.93 13.37
CA CYS A 472 8.62 -38.98 13.54
C CYS A 472 8.80 -39.75 12.24
N TYR A 473 9.87 -40.53 12.16
CA TYR A 473 10.17 -41.39 11.03
C TYR A 473 10.36 -42.82 11.55
N GLY A 474 9.67 -43.78 10.95
CA GLY A 474 9.84 -45.19 11.29
C GLY A 474 11.11 -45.75 10.63
N ASP A 475 11.90 -46.49 11.41
CA ASP A 475 13.15 -47.09 10.94
C ASP A 475 12.89 -48.31 10.04
N LEU A 476 13.60 -48.38 8.91
CA LEU A 476 13.63 -49.57 8.05
C LEU A 476 14.31 -50.71 8.80
N GLN A 477 13.52 -51.64 9.36
CA GLN A 477 14.06 -52.93 9.82
C GLN A 477 14.38 -53.80 8.59
N TRP A 478 15.67 -54.10 8.42
CA TRP A 478 16.20 -55.05 7.43
C TRP A 478 16.06 -56.50 7.91
#